data_AF-A0A3A8IQB8-F1
#
_entry.id   AF-A0A3A8IQB8-F1
#
_cell.length_a   1.000
_cell.length_b   1.000
_cell.length_c   1.000
_cell.angle_alpha   90.00
_cell.angle_beta   90.00
_cell.angle_gamma   90.00
#
_symmetry.space_group_name_H-M   'P 1'
#
loop_
_entity.id
_entity.type
_entity.pdbx_description
1 polymer ?
#
loop_
_entity_poly.entity_id
_entity_poly.type
_entity_poly.pdbx_seq_one_letter_code
_entity_poly.pdbx_strand_id
1 'polypeptide(L)'
;MAAGGRGGNATVTGSITYPESGLQGSPCSSVSVKVTEGNSAALGSGEVKQSRKNTCSYTVGNLPDGAELKVELVVDAGLKCASGAAPTASPEPTTVNIGRFGAKVISYKLACG
;
A
#
# COMPACT_ATOMS: atom_id res chain seq x y z
N MET A 1 20.54 -10.76 14.42
CA MET A 1 20.65 -9.73 13.37
C MET A 1 21.08 -10.42 12.09
N ALA A 2 20.13 -10.61 11.18
CA ALA A 2 20.33 -10.90 9.76
C ALA A 2 18.94 -10.79 9.14
N ALA A 3 18.52 -9.58 8.78
CA ALA A 3 17.38 -9.39 7.92
C ALA A 3 17.76 -10.08 6.61
N GLY A 4 17.18 -11.25 6.37
CA GLY A 4 17.40 -12.07 5.19
C GLY A 4 16.89 -11.32 3.97
N GLY A 5 17.68 -10.35 3.51
CA GLY A 5 17.52 -9.66 2.25
C GLY A 5 17.74 -10.69 1.16
N ARG A 6 16.66 -11.38 0.79
CA ARG A 6 16.51 -11.87 -0.58
C ARG A 6 16.43 -10.60 -1.43
N GLY A 7 17.60 -10.10 -1.82
CA GLY A 7 17.77 -8.87 -2.58
C GLY A 7 17.09 -9.01 -3.92
N GLY A 8 15.79 -8.72 -3.94
CA GLY A 8 15.06 -8.58 -5.17
C GLY A 8 15.00 -7.13 -5.58
N ASN A 9 15.12 -6.91 -6.89
CA ASN A 9 14.98 -5.57 -7.48
C ASN A 9 13.54 -5.32 -7.92
N ALA A 10 12.56 -5.99 -7.30
CA ALA A 10 11.17 -5.72 -7.57
C ALA A 10 10.74 -4.43 -6.87
N THR A 11 9.89 -3.67 -7.57
CA THR A 11 9.33 -2.43 -7.04
C THR A 11 7.81 -2.46 -7.18
N VAL A 12 7.09 -2.14 -6.12
CA VAL A 12 5.66 -1.87 -6.19
C VAL A 12 5.47 -0.38 -6.01
N THR A 13 4.85 0.27 -6.98
CA THR A 13 4.45 1.65 -6.88
C THR A 13 2.94 1.77 -7.01
N GLY A 14 2.42 2.94 -6.70
CA GLY A 14 0.99 3.14 -6.83
C GLY A 14 0.51 4.48 -6.37
N SER A 15 -0.78 4.65 -6.51
CA SER A 15 -1.50 5.84 -6.07
C SER A 15 -2.71 5.44 -5.24
N ILE A 16 -2.94 6.14 -4.14
CA ILE A 16 -4.07 5.97 -3.24
C ILE A 16 -4.91 7.23 -3.37
N THR A 17 -6.04 7.12 -4.06
CA THR A 17 -7.00 8.22 -4.21
C THR A 17 -8.01 8.16 -3.08
N TYR A 18 -8.36 9.28 -2.48
CA TYR A 18 -9.34 9.33 -1.40
C TYR A 18 -10.33 10.47 -1.60
N PRO A 19 -11.57 10.36 -1.07
CA PRO A 19 -12.56 11.42 -1.22
C PRO A 19 -12.09 12.71 -0.55
N GLU A 20 -12.35 13.84 -1.20
CA GLU A 20 -11.94 15.17 -0.70
C GLU A 20 -12.64 15.59 0.58
N SER A 21 -13.85 15.07 0.75
CA SER A 21 -14.76 15.39 1.84
C SER A 21 -15.27 14.08 2.43
N GLY A 22 -15.53 14.09 3.73
CA GLY A 22 -16.01 12.89 4.41
C GLY A 22 -14.90 12.00 4.96
N LEU A 23 -13.62 12.38 4.84
CA LEU A 23 -12.50 11.76 5.57
C LEU A 23 -11.96 12.73 6.63
N GLN A 24 -11.73 12.19 7.82
CA GLN A 24 -11.12 12.88 8.96
C GLN A 24 -9.74 12.28 9.22
N GLY A 25 -8.74 13.16 9.36
CA GLY A 25 -7.35 12.78 9.57
C GLY A 25 -6.47 13.01 8.33
N SER A 26 -5.23 12.53 8.39
CA SER A 26 -4.28 12.60 7.28
C SER A 26 -4.22 11.24 6.57
N PRO A 27 -4.96 11.03 5.47
CA PRO A 27 -5.02 9.74 4.78
C PRO A 27 -3.65 9.24 4.36
N CYS A 28 -2.77 10.07 3.80
CA CYS A 28 -1.44 9.63 3.38
C CYS A 28 -0.54 9.19 4.54
N SER A 29 -0.76 9.73 5.73
CA SER A 29 -0.02 9.32 6.94
C SER A 29 -0.70 8.17 7.70
N SER A 30 -1.98 7.93 7.40
CA SER A 30 -2.82 6.91 8.03
C SER A 30 -3.10 5.74 7.08
N VAL A 31 -2.40 5.64 5.96
CA VAL A 31 -2.41 4.48 5.08
C VAL A 31 -1.00 3.97 4.93
N SER A 32 -0.86 2.66 4.90
CA SER A 32 0.41 1.97 4.74
C SER A 32 0.22 0.83 3.77
N VAL A 33 1.08 0.72 2.78
CA VAL A 33 1.08 -0.43 1.88
C VAL A 33 1.97 -1.49 2.49
N LYS A 34 1.35 -2.63 2.79
CA LYS A 34 2.02 -3.78 3.36
C LYS A 34 2.19 -4.82 2.27
N VAL A 35 3.43 -5.26 2.09
CA VAL A 35 3.77 -6.31 1.14
C VAL A 35 4.23 -7.54 1.91
N THR A 36 3.66 -8.70 1.59
CA THR A 36 3.94 -9.99 2.26
C THR A 36 4.32 -11.02 1.20
N GLU A 37 5.30 -11.87 1.47
CA GLU A 37 5.69 -12.98 0.57
C GLU A 37 4.84 -14.21 0.90
N GLY A 38 3.82 -14.53 0.10
CA GLY A 38 2.89 -15.62 0.42
C GLY A 38 2.30 -15.50 1.84
N ASN A 39 2.57 -16.50 2.70
CA ASN A 39 2.18 -16.54 4.12
C ASN A 39 3.24 -15.99 5.09
N SER A 40 4.30 -15.37 4.58
CA SER A 40 5.43 -14.89 5.38
C SER A 40 5.20 -13.48 5.97
N ALA A 41 6.07 -13.11 6.92
CA ALA A 41 6.08 -11.79 7.55
C ALA A 41 6.18 -10.65 6.51
N ALA A 42 5.62 -9.49 6.85
CA ALA A 42 5.65 -8.30 5.99
C ALA A 42 7.10 -7.95 5.62
N LEU A 43 7.37 -7.96 4.31
CA LEU A 43 8.69 -7.72 3.73
C LEU A 43 9.10 -6.25 3.82
N GLY A 44 8.11 -5.35 3.86
CA GLY A 44 8.33 -3.93 3.99
C GLY A 44 7.04 -3.13 4.00
N SER A 45 7.15 -1.92 4.53
CA SER A 45 6.15 -0.86 4.45
C SER A 45 6.66 0.21 3.48
N GLY A 46 5.88 0.48 2.42
CA GLY A 46 6.25 1.49 1.42
C GLY A 46 6.18 2.90 1.97
N GLU A 47 7.10 3.75 1.54
CA GLU A 47 7.02 5.19 1.85
C GLU A 47 5.83 5.77 1.07
N VAL A 48 4.84 6.29 1.81
CA VAL A 48 3.68 6.96 1.24
C VAL A 48 3.95 8.46 1.25
N LYS A 49 3.99 9.06 0.06
CA LYS A 49 4.18 10.49 -0.17
C LYS A 49 2.90 11.12 -0.65
N GLN A 50 2.48 12.21 0.00
CA GLN A 50 1.37 13.01 -0.51
C GLN A 50 1.75 13.63 -1.86
N SER A 51 0.92 13.44 -2.88
CA SER A 51 1.19 13.97 -4.23
C SER A 51 0.38 15.23 -4.52
N ARG A 52 -0.86 15.09 -5.02
CA ARG A 52 -1.73 16.22 -5.39
C ARG A 52 -3.15 15.93 -4.92
N LYS A 53 -3.93 16.98 -4.60
CA LYS A 53 -5.38 16.98 -4.30
C LYS A 53 -5.96 15.58 -4.04
N ASN A 54 -5.99 15.20 -2.78
CA ASN A 54 -6.62 13.98 -2.29
C ASN A 54 -6.07 12.66 -2.86
N THR A 55 -4.78 12.67 -3.22
CA THR A 55 -4.06 11.50 -3.72
C THR A 55 -2.70 11.36 -3.03
N CYS A 56 -2.40 10.15 -2.56
CA CYS A 56 -1.08 9.75 -2.08
C CYS A 56 -0.41 8.88 -3.14
N SER A 57 0.89 9.01 -3.33
CA SER A 57 1.67 8.06 -4.11
C SER A 57 2.52 7.25 -3.15
N TYR A 58 2.72 5.97 -3.43
CA TYR A 58 3.56 5.12 -2.60
C TYR A 58 4.53 4.34 -3.46
N THR A 59 5.69 4.03 -2.87
CA THR A 59 6.73 3.24 -3.50
C THR A 59 7.32 2.28 -2.48
N VAL A 60 7.30 1.00 -2.81
CA VAL A 60 7.90 -0.10 -2.07
C VAL A 60 8.99 -0.69 -2.96
N GLY A 61 10.25 -0.46 -2.61
CA GLY A 61 11.41 -1.06 -3.28
C GLY A 61 12.02 -2.19 -2.47
N ASN A 62 13.06 -2.83 -3.03
CA ASN A 62 13.77 -3.95 -2.39
C ASN A 62 12.88 -5.16 -2.08
N LEU A 63 11.88 -5.41 -2.95
CA LEU A 63 11.00 -6.57 -2.81
C LEU A 63 11.62 -7.79 -3.49
N PRO A 64 11.44 -9.00 -2.96
CA PRO A 64 11.95 -10.21 -3.59
C PRO A 64 11.27 -10.41 -4.95
N ASP A 65 12.07 -10.54 -6.00
CA ASP A 65 11.57 -10.84 -7.34
C ASP A 65 11.40 -12.35 -7.56
N GLY A 66 10.49 -12.71 -8.47
CA GLY A 66 10.15 -14.10 -8.77
C GLY A 66 9.27 -14.79 -7.71
N ALA A 67 8.90 -14.11 -6.63
CA ALA A 67 8.00 -14.61 -5.59
C ALA A 67 6.58 -14.03 -5.72
N GLU A 68 5.59 -14.75 -5.18
CA GLU A 68 4.24 -14.22 -5.01
C GLU A 68 4.19 -13.23 -3.84
N LEU A 69 3.99 -11.96 -4.18
CA LEU A 69 3.90 -10.86 -3.24
C LEU A 69 2.44 -10.48 -3.06
N LYS A 70 1.91 -10.66 -1.86
CA LYS A 70 0.59 -10.13 -1.49
C LYS A 70 0.73 -8.68 -1.05
N VAL A 71 0.10 -7.80 -1.83
CA VAL A 71 0.08 -6.35 -1.58
C VAL A 71 -1.30 -6.00 -1.02
N GLU A 72 -1.32 -5.45 0.19
CA GLU A 72 -2.54 -4.98 0.85
C GLU A 72 -2.38 -3.53 1.28
N LEU A 73 -3.44 -2.73 1.09
CA LEU A 73 -3.52 -1.40 1.68
C LEU A 73 -4.04 -1.55 3.11
N VAL A 74 -3.20 -1.21 4.07
CA VAL A 74 -3.58 -1.12 5.47
C VAL A 74 -4.00 0.31 5.75
N VAL A 75 -5.25 0.48 6.17
CA VAL A 75 -5.76 1.74 6.67
C VAL A 75 -5.59 1.74 8.18
N ASP A 76 -4.85 2.72 8.69
CA ASP A 76 -4.65 2.91 10.12
C ASP A 76 -5.93 3.43 10.78
N ALA A 77 -6.14 3.05 12.06
CA ALA A 77 -7.32 3.43 12.82
C ALA A 77 -7.46 4.95 13.07
N GLY A 78 -6.39 5.71 12.82
CA GLY A 78 -6.39 7.17 12.79
C GLY A 78 -7.20 7.77 11.63
N LEU A 79 -7.45 7.01 10.56
CA LEU A 79 -8.30 7.45 9.45
C LEU A 79 -9.75 7.03 9.68
N LYS A 80 -10.64 8.01 9.79
CA LYS A 80 -12.08 7.76 9.93
C LYS A 80 -12.85 8.59 8.91
N CYS A 81 -13.99 8.08 8.49
CA CYS A 81 -14.96 8.84 7.74
C CYS A 81 -15.64 9.87 8.66
N ALA A 82 -16.21 10.93 8.09
CA ALA A 82 -16.97 11.93 8.83
C ALA A 82 -18.21 11.35 9.53
N SER A 83 -18.70 10.21 9.04
CA SER A 83 -19.73 9.38 9.68
C SER A 83 -19.23 8.61 10.92
N GLY A 84 -17.92 8.62 11.18
CA GLY A 84 -17.27 7.80 12.22
C GLY A 84 -16.91 6.39 11.76
N ALA A 85 -17.30 5.98 10.55
CA ALA A 85 -16.97 4.68 9.97
C ALA A 85 -15.50 4.59 9.54
N ALA A 86 -14.95 3.38 9.46
CA ALA A 86 -13.63 3.18 8.86
C ALA A 86 -13.75 3.27 7.33
N PRO A 87 -12.83 3.98 6.63
CA PRO A 87 -12.88 4.03 5.18
C PRO A 87 -12.52 2.67 4.58
N THR A 88 -13.19 2.33 3.49
CA THR A 88 -12.95 1.07 2.78
C THR A 88 -11.89 1.29 1.70
N ALA A 89 -10.89 0.41 1.68
CA ALA A 89 -9.87 0.38 0.64
C ALA A 89 -10.30 -0.56 -0.49
N SER A 90 -10.23 -0.09 -1.73
CA SER A 90 -10.45 -0.89 -2.93
C SER A 90 -9.30 -0.63 -3.91
N PRO A 91 -8.77 -1.62 -4.65
CA PRO A 91 -9.15 -3.02 -4.68
C PRO A 91 -8.70 -3.79 -3.42
N GLU A 92 -9.23 -5.01 -3.28
CA GLU A 92 -8.89 -5.95 -2.21
C GLU A 92 -7.40 -6.38 -2.26
N PRO A 93 -6.85 -6.95 -1.17
CA PRO A 93 -5.49 -7.49 -1.13
C PRO A 93 -5.23 -8.41 -2.32
N THR A 94 -4.28 -8.03 -3.18
CA THR A 94 -4.01 -8.76 -4.42
C THR A 94 -2.63 -9.39 -4.35
N THR A 95 -2.53 -10.65 -4.73
CA THR A 95 -1.26 -11.34 -4.90
C THR A 95 -0.72 -11.02 -6.29
N VAL A 96 0.48 -10.46 -6.36
CA VAL A 96 1.18 -10.15 -7.60
C VAL A 96 2.50 -10.89 -7.63
N ASN A 97 2.79 -11.56 -8.75
CA ASN A 97 4.12 -12.04 -9.03
C ASN A 97 4.87 -10.94 -9.81
N ILE A 98 5.97 -10.46 -9.24
CA ILE A 98 6.81 -9.46 -9.88
C ILE A 98 8.05 -10.16 -10.41
N GLY A 99 8.20 -10.18 -11.73
CA GLY A 99 9.39 -10.73 -12.37
C GLY A 99 10.66 -9.98 -11.96
N ARG A 100 11.81 -10.57 -12.28
CA ARG A 100 13.12 -9.97 -12.01
C ARG A 100 13.24 -8.58 -12.65
N PHE A 101 13.54 -7.56 -11.83
CA PHE A 101 13.50 -6.12 -12.20
C PHE A 101 12.13 -5.57 -12.60
N GLY A 102 11.04 -6.26 -12.25
CA GLY A 102 9.69 -5.82 -12.54
C GLY A 102 9.26 -4.67 -11.64
N ALA A 103 8.47 -3.77 -12.20
CA ALA A 103 7.69 -2.81 -11.44
C ALA A 103 6.20 -3.13 -11.59
N LYS A 104 5.47 -3.19 -10.48
CA LYS A 104 4.01 -3.28 -10.49
C LYS A 104 3.42 -1.98 -9.98
N VAL A 105 2.48 -1.44 -10.76
CA VAL A 105 1.69 -0.28 -10.36
C VAL A 105 0.34 -0.77 -9.87
N ILE A 106 -0.01 -0.48 -8.62
CA ILE A 106 -1.33 -0.79 -8.05
C ILE A 106 -1.96 0.51 -7.57
N SER A 107 -3.14 0.83 -8.06
CA SER A 107 -3.85 2.03 -7.62
C SER A 107 -4.96 1.62 -6.67
N TYR A 108 -4.94 2.20 -5.47
CA TYR A 108 -6.00 2.06 -4.49
C TYR A 108 -6.90 3.29 -4.48
N LYS A 109 -8.13 3.08 -4.07
CA LYS A 109 -9.14 4.10 -3.86
C LYS A 109 -9.77 3.84 -2.49
N LEU A 110 -9.73 4.86 -1.65
CA LEU A 110 -10.49 4.90 -0.42
C LEU A 110 -11.90 5.40 -0.73
N ALA A 111 -12.89 4.81 -0.08
CA ALA A 111 -14.26 5.29 -0.08
C ALA A 111 -14.76 5.44 1.35
N CYS A 112 -15.56 6.47 1.57
CA CYS A 112 -16.32 6.67 2.79
C CYS A 112 -17.80 6.54 2.46
N GLY A 113 -18.47 5.59 3.11
CA GLY A 113 -19.92 5.39 3.06
C GLY A 113 -20.63 5.99 4.26
#